data_AF-A0A345JRJ4-F1
#
_entry.id   AF-A0A345JRJ4-F1
#
_cell.length_a   1.000
_cell.length_b   1.000
_cell.length_c   1.000
_cell.angle_alpha   90.00
_cell.angle_beta   90.00
_cell.angle_gamma   90.00
#
_symmetry.space_group_name_H-M   'P 1'
#
loop_
_entity.id
_entity.type
_entity.pdbx_description
1 polymer ?
#
loop_
_entity_poly.entity_id
_entity_poly.type
_entity_poly.pdbx_seq_one_letter_code
_entity_poly.pdbx_strand_id
1 'polypeptide(L)'
;MKKYIIVTLCLAFYSSSFAMAQNNAAKPSVECYKTKIINADQQIIQLIAERRGLRDKMLKLEQKQNLPSYDPFKDQSLVNTRTSFALQYDVSPKLVAEIFDILNSKNLQPADQSF
;
A
#
# COMPACT_ATOMS: atom_id res chain seq x y z
N MET A 1 0.58 3.63 -72.75
CA MET A 1 1.95 3.87 -72.24
C MET A 1 1.89 4.21 -70.76
N LYS A 2 2.89 3.71 -70.01
CA LYS A 2 3.16 3.82 -68.56
C LYS A 2 2.50 2.78 -67.64
N LYS A 3 3.36 1.80 -67.30
CA LYS A 3 3.55 1.10 -66.00
C LYS A 3 2.49 0.01 -65.76
N TYR A 4 2.82 -1.23 -65.38
CA TYR A 4 3.72 -1.63 -64.29
C TYR A 4 4.49 -2.92 -64.60
N ILE A 5 5.75 -2.91 -64.17
CA ILE A 5 6.71 -4.00 -64.22
C ILE A 5 6.39 -5.00 -63.10
N ILE A 6 6.33 -6.27 -63.46
CA ILE A 6 6.33 -7.42 -62.56
C ILE A 6 7.71 -7.48 -61.88
N VAL A 7 7.76 -7.43 -60.55
CA VAL A 7 8.94 -7.86 -59.78
C VAL A 7 8.49 -8.77 -58.64
N THR A 8 8.65 -10.06 -58.89
CA THR A 8 8.85 -11.12 -57.90
C THR A 8 10.05 -10.79 -57.02
N LEU A 9 9.92 -10.82 -55.69
CA LEU A 9 11.05 -11.16 -54.83
C LEU A 9 10.62 -11.65 -53.44
N CYS A 10 10.93 -12.92 -53.21
CA CYS A 10 11.35 -13.55 -51.96
C CYS A 10 11.10 -12.80 -50.65
N LEU A 11 10.19 -13.34 -49.83
CA LEU A 11 10.30 -13.18 -48.39
C LEU A 11 10.41 -14.55 -47.75
N ALA A 12 11.56 -14.69 -47.09
CA ALA A 12 12.08 -15.88 -46.49
C ALA A 12 11.17 -16.40 -45.38
N PHE A 13 11.20 -17.74 -45.25
CA PHE A 13 10.80 -18.48 -44.09
C PHE A 13 11.42 -17.90 -42.82
N TYR A 14 10.66 -17.08 -42.10
CA TYR A 14 10.90 -16.85 -40.68
C TYR A 14 9.97 -17.77 -39.90
N SER A 15 10.37 -19.03 -39.72
CA SER A 15 9.81 -19.88 -38.68
C SER A 15 10.18 -19.25 -37.34
N SER A 16 9.30 -18.40 -36.82
CA SER A 16 9.41 -17.84 -35.49
C SER A 16 9.11 -18.97 -34.50
N SER A 17 10.12 -19.78 -34.21
CA SER A 17 10.09 -20.63 -33.03
C SER A 17 10.16 -19.71 -31.82
N PHE A 18 9.00 -19.20 -31.40
CA PHE A 18 8.85 -18.73 -30.04
C PHE A 18 9.04 -19.94 -29.14
N ALA A 19 10.25 -20.07 -28.60
CA ALA A 19 10.48 -20.88 -27.43
C ALA A 19 9.52 -20.32 -26.36
N MET A 20 8.43 -21.05 -26.10
CA MET A 20 7.58 -20.78 -24.95
C MET A 20 8.48 -20.89 -23.73
N ALA A 21 8.89 -19.75 -23.18
CA ALA A 21 9.53 -19.68 -21.89
C ALA A 21 8.59 -20.37 -20.92
N GLN A 22 8.96 -21.59 -20.50
CA GLN A 22 8.25 -22.30 -19.46
C GLN A 22 8.24 -21.36 -18.27
N ASN A 23 7.04 -20.91 -17.92
CA ASN A 23 6.79 -20.05 -16.79
C ASN A 23 7.14 -20.88 -15.55
N ASN A 24 8.42 -20.85 -15.16
CA ASN A 24 8.91 -21.38 -13.90
C ASN A 24 8.34 -20.48 -12.80
N ALA A 25 7.04 -20.61 -12.54
CA ALA A 25 6.44 -20.19 -11.31
C ALA A 25 7.13 -21.01 -10.23
N ALA A 26 8.25 -20.48 -9.72
CA ALA A 26 9.03 -21.09 -8.67
C ALA A 26 8.06 -21.47 -7.55
N LYS A 27 8.10 -22.73 -7.12
CA LYS A 27 7.23 -23.22 -6.05
C LYS A 27 7.35 -22.28 -4.85
N PRO A 28 6.23 -21.93 -4.17
CA PRO A 28 6.27 -21.07 -3.00
C PRO A 28 7.30 -21.58 -2.00
N SER A 29 8.23 -20.73 -1.60
CA SER A 29 9.23 -21.03 -0.57
C SER A 29 8.95 -20.23 0.69
N VAL A 30 9.39 -20.75 1.84
CA VAL A 30 9.33 -20.01 3.11
C VAL A 30 9.98 -18.63 2.98
N GLU A 31 11.08 -18.55 2.23
CA GLU A 31 11.79 -17.29 2.00
C GLU A 31 10.95 -16.28 1.21
N CYS A 32 10.19 -16.74 0.21
CA CYS A 32 9.25 -15.90 -0.52
C CYS A 32 8.17 -15.29 0.41
N TYR A 33 7.65 -16.07 1.36
CA TYR A 33 6.68 -15.57 2.33
C TYR A 33 7.29 -14.56 3.31
N LYS A 34 8.51 -14.82 3.81
CA LYS A 34 9.23 -13.85 4.65
C LYS A 34 9.42 -12.51 3.95
N THR A 35 9.85 -12.52 2.68
CA THR A 35 9.98 -11.29 1.90
C THR A 35 8.66 -10.56 1.77
N LYS A 36 7.56 -11.27 1.52
CA LYS A 36 6.21 -10.67 1.44
C LYS A 36 5.77 -10.04 2.76
N ILE A 37 6.08 -10.69 3.89
CA ILE A 37 5.78 -10.15 5.24
C ILE A 37 6.57 -8.86 5.47
N ILE A 38 7.89 -8.86 5.26
CA ILE A 38 8.72 -7.66 5.44
C ILE A 38 8.27 -6.50 4.53
N ASN A 39 7.85 -6.79 3.30
CA ASN A 39 7.31 -5.77 2.40
C ASN A 39 5.98 -5.20 2.90
N ALA A 40 5.12 -6.03 3.50
CA ALA A 40 3.89 -5.58 4.13
C ALA A 40 4.18 -4.74 5.38
N ASP A 41 5.15 -5.14 6.20
CA ASP A 41 5.60 -4.39 7.38
C ASP A 41 6.11 -3.01 6.99
N GLN A 42 6.90 -2.91 5.91
CA GLN A 42 7.34 -1.62 5.38
C GLN A 42 6.16 -0.73 4.96
N GLN A 43 5.16 -1.29 4.28
CA GLN A 43 3.95 -0.55 3.89
C GLN A 43 3.16 -0.07 5.11
N ILE A 44 3.04 -0.90 6.15
CA ILE A 44 2.41 -0.53 7.42
C ILE A 44 3.13 0.68 8.03
N ILE A 45 4.46 0.66 8.09
CA ILE A 45 5.26 1.77 8.64
C ILE A 45 5.05 3.05 7.83
N GLN A 46 5.04 2.97 6.49
CA GLN A 46 4.79 4.11 5.62
C GLN A 46 3.41 4.74 5.85
N LEU A 47 2.37 3.90 5.94
CA LEU A 47 1.00 4.36 6.22
C LEU A 47 0.86 4.99 7.61
N ILE A 48 1.57 4.45 8.62
CA ILE A 48 1.62 5.06 9.96
C ILE A 48 2.25 6.45 9.89
N ALA A 49 3.36 6.61 9.17
CA ALA A 49 4.02 7.90 8.99
C ALA A 49 3.13 8.92 8.25
N GLU A 50 2.45 8.50 7.18
CA GLU A 50 1.50 9.33 6.45
C GLU A 50 0.34 9.78 7.34
N ARG A 51 -0.29 8.84 8.06
CA ARG A 51 -1.37 9.12 9.01
C ARG A 51 -0.95 10.14 10.07
N ARG A 52 0.27 10.02 10.59
CA ARG A 52 0.84 10.99 11.53
C ARG A 52 0.94 12.37 10.90
N GLY A 53 1.51 12.47 9.69
CA GLY A 53 1.61 13.73 8.96
C GLY A 53 0.25 14.39 8.70
N LEU A 54 -0.79 13.60 8.44
CA LEU A 54 -2.17 14.09 8.30
C LEU A 54 -2.71 14.64 9.64
N ARG A 55 -2.48 13.97 10.77
CA ARG A 55 -2.91 14.48 12.08
C ARG A 55 -2.21 15.79 12.43
N ASP A 56 -0.91 15.91 12.17
CA ASP A 56 -0.14 17.13 12.43
C ASP A 56 -0.67 18.31 11.59
N LYS A 57 -1.01 18.07 10.31
CA LYS A 57 -1.64 19.08 9.45
C LYS A 57 -3.02 19.49 9.99
N MET A 58 -3.82 18.53 10.46
CA MET A 58 -5.13 18.80 11.05
C MET A 58 -5.01 19.63 12.34
N LEU A 59 -4.09 19.27 13.24
CA LEU A 59 -3.81 20.04 14.46
C LEU A 59 -3.42 21.49 14.16
N LYS A 60 -2.51 21.69 13.20
CA LYS A 60 -2.10 23.05 12.78
C LYS A 60 -3.27 23.85 12.21
N LEU A 61 -4.17 23.20 11.48
CA LEU A 61 -5.37 23.83 10.94
C LEU A 61 -6.34 24.23 12.05
N GLU A 62 -6.61 23.31 12.98
CA GLU A 62 -7.47 23.54 14.15
C GLU A 62 -6.96 24.75 14.96
N GLN A 63 -5.66 24.81 15.23
CA GLN A 63 -5.03 25.93 15.91
C GLN A 63 -5.10 27.24 15.12
N LYS A 64 -4.78 27.21 13.82
CA LYS A 64 -4.78 28.42 12.97
C LYS A 64 -6.19 29.04 12.84
N GLN A 65 -7.23 28.23 12.92
CA GLN A 65 -8.62 28.63 12.74
C GLN A 65 -9.39 28.74 14.06
N ASN A 66 -8.75 28.54 15.22
CA ASN A 66 -9.41 28.45 16.54
C ASN A 66 -10.57 27.44 16.57
N LEU A 67 -10.42 26.31 15.88
CA LEU A 67 -11.39 25.21 15.95
C LEU A 67 -11.12 24.33 17.18
N PRO A 68 -12.16 23.68 17.74
CA PRO A 68 -11.96 22.66 18.76
C PRO A 68 -11.01 21.56 18.28
N SER A 69 -10.08 21.13 19.13
CA SER A 69 -9.21 19.99 18.83
C SER A 69 -10.05 18.71 18.76
N TYR A 70 -9.97 18.01 17.63
CA TYR A 70 -10.65 16.74 17.46
C TYR A 70 -9.99 15.62 18.31
N ASP A 71 -10.79 14.94 19.12
CA ASP A 71 -10.36 13.81 19.94
C ASP A 71 -10.84 12.48 19.31
N PRO A 72 -9.96 11.69 18.68
CA PRO A 72 -10.34 10.44 18.03
C PRO A 72 -10.83 9.36 19.01
N PHE A 73 -10.62 9.51 20.32
CA PHE A 73 -11.13 8.58 21.32
C PHE A 73 -12.61 8.82 21.67
N LYS A 74 -13.13 10.01 21.35
CA LYS A 74 -14.53 10.39 21.62
C LYS A 74 -15.47 10.13 20.44
N ASP A 75 -14.94 9.68 19.31
CA ASP A 75 -15.71 9.46 18.08
C ASP A 75 -16.11 7.98 17.92
N GLN A 76 -17.30 7.66 18.43
CA GLN A 76 -17.85 6.30 18.34
C GLN A 76 -18.10 5.87 16.88
N SER A 77 -18.36 6.80 15.96
CA SER A 77 -18.59 6.47 14.55
C SER A 77 -17.32 5.93 13.88
N LEU A 78 -16.16 6.47 14.26
CA LEU A 78 -14.86 5.99 13.81
C LEU A 78 -14.51 4.63 14.41
N VAL A 79 -14.84 4.39 15.68
CA VAL A 79 -14.68 3.07 16.31
C VAL A 79 -15.50 2.04 15.54
N ASN A 80 -16.78 2.31 15.28
CA ASN A 80 -17.67 1.40 14.55
C ASN A 80 -17.17 1.12 13.14
N THR A 81 -16.69 2.14 12.44
CA THR A 81 -16.13 1.99 11.08
C THR A 81 -14.90 1.07 11.08
N ARG A 82 -13.99 1.24 12.04
CA ARG A 82 -12.81 0.38 12.18
C ARG A 82 -13.19 -1.06 12.54
N THR A 83 -14.21 -1.26 13.37
CA THR A 83 -14.76 -2.58 13.66
C THR A 83 -15.29 -3.24 12.38
N SER A 84 -16.03 -2.53 11.54
CA SER A 84 -16.51 -3.06 10.26
C SER A 84 -15.36 -3.47 9.32
N PHE A 85 -14.29 -2.67 9.25
CA PHE A 85 -13.10 -3.04 8.48
C PHE A 85 -12.42 -4.29 9.06
N ALA A 86 -12.30 -4.39 10.39
CA ALA A 86 -11.73 -5.57 11.04
C ALA A 86 -12.48 -6.84 10.62
N LEU A 87 -13.81 -6.81 10.69
CA LEU A 87 -14.66 -7.92 10.27
C LEU A 87 -14.52 -8.23 8.77
N GLN A 88 -14.45 -7.21 7.91
CA GLN A 88 -14.30 -7.39 6.46
C GLN A 88 -12.99 -8.08 6.08
N TYR A 89 -11.91 -7.81 6.81
CA TYR A 89 -10.58 -8.37 6.55
C TYR A 89 -10.24 -9.59 7.41
N ASP A 90 -11.22 -10.15 8.13
CA ASP A 90 -11.04 -11.28 9.04
C ASP A 90 -9.94 -11.05 10.10
N VAL A 91 -9.92 -9.83 10.65
CA VAL A 91 -9.03 -9.41 11.73
C VAL A 91 -9.83 -9.20 13.00
N SER A 92 -9.28 -9.61 14.15
CA SER A 92 -9.90 -9.39 15.46
C SER A 92 -10.20 -7.90 15.69
N PRO A 93 -11.47 -7.51 15.94
CA PRO A 93 -11.81 -6.12 16.26
C PRO A 93 -11.07 -5.58 17.49
N LYS A 94 -10.76 -6.46 18.46
CA LYS A 94 -10.00 -6.10 19.65
C LYS A 94 -8.56 -5.70 19.30
N LEU A 95 -7.91 -6.46 18.41
CA LEU A 95 -6.57 -6.13 17.94
C LEU A 95 -6.55 -4.78 17.20
N VAL A 96 -7.56 -4.54 16.35
CA VAL A 96 -7.68 -3.25 15.65
C VAL A 96 -7.85 -2.09 16.64
N ALA A 97 -8.67 -2.26 17.68
CA ALA A 97 -8.82 -1.25 18.74
C ALA A 97 -7.47 -0.94 19.42
N GLU A 98 -6.73 -1.98 19.84
CA GLU A 98 -5.41 -1.82 20.47
C GLU A 98 -4.40 -1.09 19.57
N ILE A 99 -4.38 -1.39 18.27
CA ILE A 99 -3.52 -0.70 17.30
C ILE A 99 -3.88 0.79 17.24
N PHE A 100 -5.16 1.14 17.09
CA PHE A 100 -5.57 2.54 16.96
C PHE A 100 -5.42 3.31 18.28
N ASP A 101 -5.54 2.66 19.43
CA ASP A 101 -5.24 3.26 20.73
C ASP A 101 -3.76 3.66 20.81
N ILE A 102 -2.84 2.80 20.37
CA ILE A 102 -1.41 3.11 20.29
C ILE A 102 -1.16 4.29 19.33
N LEU A 103 -1.75 4.24 18.13
CA LEU A 103 -1.57 5.27 17.10
C LEU A 103 -2.15 6.63 17.48
N ASN A 104 -3.13 6.67 18.38
CA ASN A 104 -3.71 7.91 18.88
C ASN A 104 -2.99 8.43 20.13
N SER A 105 -2.41 7.55 20.96
CA SER A 105 -1.78 7.90 22.24
C SER A 105 -0.31 8.31 22.11
N LYS A 106 0.48 7.63 21.26
CA LYS A 106 1.94 7.82 21.19
C LYS A 106 2.40 9.04 20.38
N ASN A 107 1.48 9.93 20.02
CA ASN A 107 1.70 11.04 19.09
C ASN A 107 2.49 12.24 19.67
N LEU A 108 3.11 12.09 20.85
CA LEU A 108 3.73 13.20 21.58
C LEU A 108 5.26 13.28 21.46
N GLN A 109 5.95 12.28 20.89
CA GLN A 109 7.40 12.36 20.72
C GLN A 109 7.82 12.01 19.27
N PRO A 110 8.41 12.95 18.51
CA PRO A 110 9.27 12.60 17.39
C PRO A 110 10.36 11.64 17.91
N ALA A 111 10.71 10.62 17.14
CA ALA A 111 11.93 9.88 17.46
C ALA A 111 13.09 10.90 17.42
N ASP A 112 13.85 10.99 18.51
CA ASP A 112 15.12 11.73 18.52
C ASP A 112 15.96 11.18 17.37
N GLN A 113 16.16 12.00 16.35
CA GLN A 113 17.03 11.67 15.22
C GLN A 113 18.48 11.89 15.67
N SER A 114 18.95 11.01 16.54
CA SER A 114 20.37 10.85 16.85
C SER A 114 20.92 9.80 15.90
N PHE A 115 21.44 10.24 14.74
CA PHE A 115 22.31 9.44 13.90
C PHE A 115 23.75 9.94 14.05
#